data_AF-A0A8T4FKN1-F1
#
_entry.id   AF-A0A8T4FKN1-F1
#
_cell.length_a   1.000
_cell.length_b   1.000
_cell.length_c   1.000
_cell.angle_alpha   90.00
_cell.angle_beta   90.00
_cell.angle_gamma   90.00
#
_symmetry.space_group_name_H-M   'P 1'
#
loop_
_entity.id
_entity.type
_entity.pdbx_description
1 polymer ?
#
loop_
_entity_poly.entity_id
_entity_poly.type
_entity_poly.pdbx_seq_one_letter_code
_entity_poly.pdbx_strand_id
1 'polypeptide(L)'
;IEGAMKWGRKKNLSMLITESAGLCNRCSPYIRGILSVCVIDNLSGVNTPRKIGPMLKYADIVVVTKGDIVSQAEREVFAFNIKEVNSNAKVIFVNGITGQGTFALAKYFSEVPEVDTLKDRTLRFTMPAAICSYCTGETRIGDYYQLGMLKKMEYGD
;
A
#
# COMPACT_ATOMS: atom_id res chain seq x y z
N ILE A 1 5.55 -11.94 -5.25
CA ILE A 1 6.37 -11.02 -4.42
C ILE A 1 7.61 -11.69 -3.82
N GLU A 2 7.53 -12.94 -3.36
CA GLU A 2 8.69 -13.66 -2.80
C GLU A 2 9.89 -13.72 -3.75
N GLY A 3 9.66 -13.91 -5.06
CA GLY A 3 10.72 -13.86 -6.07
C GLY A 3 11.47 -12.52 -6.09
N ALA A 4 10.76 -11.39 -6.02
CA ALA A 4 11.37 -10.06 -5.97
C ALA A 4 12.19 -9.86 -4.69
N MET A 5 11.70 -10.40 -3.55
CA MET A 5 12.41 -10.33 -2.28
C MET A 5 13.72 -11.12 -2.33
N LYS A 6 13.69 -12.37 -2.82
CA LYS A 6 14.91 -13.19 -3.02
C LYS A 6 15.89 -12.52 -3.98
N TRP A 7 15.39 -11.95 -5.08
CA TRP A 7 16.21 -11.23 -6.05
C TRP A 7 16.85 -9.98 -5.44
N GLY A 8 16.07 -9.15 -4.72
CA GLY A 8 16.58 -7.95 -4.06
C GLY A 8 17.67 -8.27 -3.03
N ARG A 9 17.54 -9.38 -2.30
CA ARG A 9 18.58 -9.89 -1.40
C ARG A 9 19.84 -10.31 -2.15
N LYS A 10 19.73 -11.08 -3.25
CA LYS A 10 20.88 -11.45 -4.11
C LYS A 10 21.63 -10.21 -4.62
N LYS A 11 20.90 -9.14 -4.89
CA LYS A 11 21.42 -7.84 -5.35
C LYS A 11 21.90 -6.90 -4.24
N ASN A 12 21.81 -7.30 -2.97
CA ASN A 12 22.11 -6.46 -1.81
C ASN A 12 21.37 -5.12 -1.82
N LEU A 13 20.10 -5.11 -2.27
CA LEU A 13 19.26 -3.91 -2.22
C LEU A 13 18.79 -3.66 -0.78
N SER A 14 18.76 -2.39 -0.40
CA SER A 14 18.34 -1.96 0.94
C SER A 14 16.82 -1.94 1.13
N MET A 15 16.05 -1.87 0.05
CA MET A 15 14.60 -1.69 0.12
C MET A 15 13.89 -2.30 -1.10
N LEU A 16 12.73 -2.90 -0.84
CA LEU A 16 11.81 -3.38 -1.87
C LEU A 16 10.48 -2.63 -1.72
N ILE A 17 10.09 -1.88 -2.75
CA ILE A 17 8.79 -1.21 -2.82
C ILE A 17 7.89 -1.98 -3.79
N THR A 18 6.68 -2.28 -3.35
CA THR A 18 5.69 -3.01 -4.15
C THR A 18 4.50 -2.13 -4.43
N GLU A 19 4.30 -1.77 -5.68
CA GLU A 19 3.14 -1.00 -6.11
C GLU A 19 2.01 -1.95 -6.54
N SER A 20 0.79 -1.66 -6.10
CA SER A 20 -0.39 -2.37 -6.57
C SER A 20 -0.95 -1.70 -7.82
N ALA A 21 -1.75 -2.41 -8.62
CA ALA A 21 -2.31 -1.84 -9.85
C ALA A 21 -3.31 -0.68 -9.63
N GLY A 22 -3.80 -0.45 -8.41
CA GLY A 22 -4.67 0.69 -8.09
C GLY A 22 -6.03 0.71 -8.79
N LEU A 23 -6.50 -0.42 -9.32
CA LEU A 23 -7.65 -0.46 -10.24
C LEU A 23 -9.01 -0.30 -9.56
N CYS A 24 -9.29 -1.13 -8.55
CA CYS A 24 -10.64 -1.24 -8.01
C CYS A 24 -10.76 -0.74 -6.57
N ASN A 25 -9.65 -0.53 -5.86
CA ASN A 25 -9.57 -0.19 -4.44
C ASN A 25 -10.36 -1.14 -3.50
N ARG A 26 -10.84 -2.28 -4.04
CA ARG A 26 -11.62 -3.30 -3.32
C ARG A 26 -10.75 -4.35 -2.66
N CYS A 27 -9.49 -4.46 -3.07
CA CYS A 27 -8.49 -5.30 -2.45
C CYS A 27 -7.39 -4.43 -1.82
N SER A 28 -6.78 -4.95 -0.76
CA SER A 28 -5.61 -4.35 -0.11
C SER A 28 -4.52 -5.42 0.03
N PRO A 29 -3.52 -5.44 -0.85
CA PRO A 29 -2.45 -6.45 -0.83
C PRO A 29 -1.42 -6.17 0.28
N TYR A 30 -1.82 -5.53 1.38
CA TYR A 30 -0.94 -5.23 2.49
C TYR A 30 -0.63 -6.47 3.29
N ILE A 31 0.65 -6.64 3.62
CA ILE A 31 1.18 -7.78 4.36
C ILE A 31 1.27 -7.41 5.84
N ARG A 32 0.97 -8.35 6.73
CA ARG A 32 1.19 -8.16 8.18
C ARG A 32 2.67 -8.02 8.50
N GLY A 33 2.99 -7.01 9.32
CA GLY A 33 4.36 -6.72 9.73
C GLY A 33 5.26 -6.16 8.62
N ILE A 34 4.67 -5.64 7.54
CA ILE A 34 5.35 -4.88 6.47
C ILE A 34 4.66 -3.52 6.38
N LEU A 35 5.42 -2.43 6.27
CA LEU A 35 4.88 -1.08 6.16
C LEU A 35 3.93 -0.98 4.95
N SER A 36 2.70 -0.52 5.17
CA SER A 36 1.72 -0.29 4.11
C SER A 36 1.41 1.18 3.89
N VAL A 37 1.51 1.61 2.63
CA VAL A 37 1.23 2.99 2.22
C VAL A 37 0.03 3.00 1.28
N CYS A 38 -0.94 3.85 1.56
CA CYS A 38 -2.05 4.18 0.68
C CYS A 38 -1.81 5.58 0.11
N VAL A 39 -1.66 5.69 -1.21
CA VAL A 39 -1.51 6.97 -1.89
C VAL A 39 -2.85 7.34 -2.50
N ILE A 40 -3.35 8.53 -2.16
CA ILE A 40 -4.60 9.09 -2.68
C ILE A 40 -4.39 10.54 -3.05
N ASP A 41 -5.14 11.05 -4.01
CA ASP A 41 -5.10 12.46 -4.36
C ASP A 41 -6.30 13.21 -3.77
N ASN A 42 -6.06 14.46 -3.37
CA ASN A 42 -7.09 15.30 -2.76
C ASN A 42 -8.15 15.78 -3.77
N LEU A 43 -7.96 15.54 -5.07
CA LEU A 43 -8.94 15.87 -6.12
C LEU A 43 -9.92 14.75 -6.42
N SER A 44 -9.68 13.53 -5.93
CA SER A 44 -10.58 12.38 -6.11
C SER A 44 -11.96 12.58 -5.47
N GLY A 45 -12.21 13.72 -4.81
CA GLY A 45 -13.47 14.11 -4.21
C GLY A 45 -13.52 13.82 -2.71
N VAL A 46 -14.21 14.69 -1.96
CA VAL A 46 -14.22 14.70 -0.48
C VAL A 46 -14.64 13.36 0.17
N ASN A 47 -15.46 12.57 -0.52
CA ASN A 47 -15.99 11.29 -0.04
C ASN A 47 -15.10 10.08 -0.39
N THR A 48 -14.02 10.26 -1.16
CA THR A 48 -13.15 9.16 -1.60
C THR A 48 -12.57 8.33 -0.46
N PRO A 49 -12.16 8.89 0.69
CA PRO A 49 -11.68 8.09 1.81
C PRO A 49 -12.67 6.99 2.25
N ARG A 50 -13.98 7.24 2.15
CA ARG A 50 -15.03 6.27 2.49
C ARG A 50 -15.28 5.22 1.40
N LYS A 51 -14.83 5.46 0.17
CA LYS A 51 -15.09 4.59 -1.00
C LYS A 51 -13.96 3.61 -1.32
N ILE A 52 -12.74 3.89 -0.86
CA ILE A 52 -11.55 3.08 -1.16
C ILE A 52 -11.29 1.94 -0.17
N GLY A 53 -12.27 1.70 0.72
CA GLY A 53 -12.46 0.45 1.44
C GLY A 53 -11.18 -0.09 2.13
N PRO A 54 -10.78 -1.34 1.85
CA PRO A 54 -9.61 -1.96 2.49
C PRO A 54 -8.28 -1.25 2.24
N MET A 55 -8.11 -0.55 1.11
CA MET A 55 -6.84 0.12 0.81
C MET A 55 -6.53 1.22 1.82
N LEU A 56 -7.53 2.01 2.23
CA LEU A 56 -7.30 3.02 3.26
C LEU A 56 -7.41 2.43 4.67
N LYS A 57 -8.37 1.53 4.90
CA LYS A 57 -8.65 1.00 6.24
C LYS A 57 -7.48 0.25 6.89
N TYR A 58 -6.63 -0.41 6.09
CA TYR A 58 -5.51 -1.23 6.59
C TYR A 58 -4.13 -0.63 6.33
N ALA A 59 -4.06 0.60 5.85
CA ALA A 59 -2.81 1.32 5.65
C ALA A 59 -2.20 1.79 6.98
N ASP A 60 -0.88 1.75 7.10
CA ASP A 60 -0.16 2.39 8.20
C ASP A 60 -0.03 3.90 7.94
N ILE A 61 0.23 4.26 6.68
CA ILE A 61 0.40 5.64 6.23
C ILE A 61 -0.54 5.90 5.05
N VAL A 62 -1.27 7.01 5.12
CA VAL A 62 -2.05 7.56 4.01
C VAL A 62 -1.34 8.81 3.51
N VAL A 63 -0.79 8.72 2.31
CA VAL A 63 -0.17 9.83 1.60
C VAL A 63 -1.23 10.53 0.77
N VAL A 64 -1.46 11.81 1.05
CA VAL A 64 -2.41 12.64 0.33
C VAL A 64 -1.65 13.55 -0.63
N THR A 65 -1.86 13.36 -1.92
CA THR A 65 -1.21 14.16 -2.98
C THR A 65 -2.12 15.27 -3.47
N LYS A 66 -1.55 16.24 -4.19
CA LYS A 66 -2.28 17.36 -4.80
C LYS A 66 -3.06 18.22 -3.79
N GLY A 67 -2.54 18.33 -2.57
CA GLY A 67 -3.12 19.19 -1.53
C GLY A 67 -2.85 20.68 -1.75
N ASP A 68 -1.95 21.02 -2.67
CA ASP A 68 -1.55 22.39 -3.03
C ASP A 68 -2.55 23.11 -3.93
N ILE A 69 -3.43 22.36 -4.59
CA ILE A 69 -4.43 22.89 -5.55
C ILE A 69 -5.85 22.89 -4.98
N VAL A 70 -5.98 22.79 -3.67
CA VAL A 70 -7.25 22.85 -2.93
C VAL A 70 -7.13 23.82 -1.77
N SER A 71 -8.26 24.27 -1.25
CA SER A 71 -8.30 25.12 -0.05
C SER A 71 -7.82 24.38 1.19
N GLN A 72 -7.36 25.14 2.19
CA GLN A 72 -6.99 24.57 3.49
C GLN A 72 -8.16 23.81 4.14
N ALA A 73 -9.38 24.36 4.05
CA ALA A 73 -10.58 23.71 4.58
C ALA A 73 -10.82 22.34 3.94
N GLU A 74 -10.66 22.23 2.61
CA GLU A 74 -10.79 20.95 1.91
C GLU A 74 -9.74 19.93 2.36
N ARG A 75 -8.50 20.37 2.62
CA ARG A 75 -7.45 19.47 3.14
C ARG A 75 -7.79 18.94 4.52
N GLU A 76 -8.28 19.81 5.40
CA GLU A 76 -8.64 19.44 6.78
C GLU A 76 -9.85 18.51 6.80
N VAL A 77 -10.88 18.80 6.01
CA VAL A 77 -12.05 17.92 5.85
C VAL A 77 -11.65 16.57 5.25
N PHE A 78 -10.76 16.55 4.27
CA PHE A 78 -10.27 15.30 3.69
C PHE A 78 -9.47 14.47 4.70
N ALA A 79 -8.58 15.11 5.47
CA ALA A 79 -7.85 14.46 6.55
C ALA A 79 -8.78 13.90 7.64
N PHE A 80 -9.83 14.64 7.99
CA PHE A 80 -10.87 14.19 8.91
C PHE A 80 -11.58 12.94 8.38
N ASN A 81 -12.01 12.94 7.12
CA ASN A 81 -12.65 11.78 6.49
C ASN A 81 -11.72 10.55 6.42
N ILE A 82 -10.41 10.74 6.22
CA ILE A 82 -9.43 9.65 6.34
C ILE A 82 -9.43 9.09 7.76
N LYS A 83 -9.39 9.96 8.77
CA LYS A 83 -9.36 9.57 10.18
C LYS A 83 -10.63 8.87 10.66
N GLU A 84 -11.78 9.20 10.10
CA GLU A 84 -13.01 8.45 10.37
C GLU A 84 -12.96 6.99 9.89
N VAL A 85 -12.31 6.74 8.75
CA VAL A 85 -12.21 5.39 8.19
C VAL A 85 -11.04 4.61 8.78
N ASN A 86 -9.92 5.29 9.07
CA ASN A 86 -8.74 4.73 9.70
C ASN A 86 -8.13 5.73 10.69
N SER A 87 -8.54 5.61 11.96
CA SER A 87 -8.06 6.47 13.05
C SER A 87 -6.56 6.30 13.33
N ASN A 88 -6.01 5.11 13.06
CA ASN A 88 -4.62 4.75 13.34
C ASN A 88 -3.63 5.20 12.26
N ALA A 89 -4.07 5.39 11.01
CA ALA A 89 -3.18 5.79 9.92
C ALA A 89 -2.50 7.14 10.16
N LYS A 90 -1.22 7.24 9.83
CA LYS A 90 -0.54 8.54 9.73
C LYS A 90 -0.93 9.21 8.41
N VAL A 91 -1.41 10.45 8.46
CA VAL A 91 -1.78 11.22 7.26
C VAL A 91 -0.66 12.18 6.93
N ILE A 92 -0.09 12.07 5.73
CA ILE A 92 1.02 12.91 5.28
C ILE A 92 0.65 13.54 3.94
N PHE A 93 0.65 14.86 3.86
CA PHE A 93 0.47 15.56 2.59
C PHE A 93 1.80 15.61 1.85
N VAL A 94 1.80 15.14 0.61
CA VAL A 94 3.00 15.09 -0.24
C VAL A 94 2.72 15.76 -1.58
N ASN A 95 3.62 16.64 -2.01
CA ASN A 95 3.64 17.11 -3.38
C ASN A 95 4.68 16.33 -4.17
N GLY A 96 4.24 15.54 -5.16
CA GLY A 96 5.13 14.70 -5.97
C GLY A 96 6.02 15.47 -6.94
N ILE A 97 5.72 16.74 -7.23
CA ILE A 97 6.52 17.60 -8.12
C ILE A 97 7.58 18.34 -7.32
N THR A 98 7.21 18.98 -6.21
CA THR A 98 8.13 19.79 -5.40
C THR A 98 8.88 18.98 -4.35
N GLY A 99 8.43 17.76 -4.04
CA GLY A 99 8.97 16.92 -2.98
C GLY A 99 8.55 17.35 -1.57
N GLN A 100 7.67 18.34 -1.42
CA GLN A 100 7.15 18.73 -0.11
C GLN A 100 6.54 17.53 0.62
N GLY A 101 6.86 17.37 1.90
CA GLY A 101 6.35 16.28 2.73
C GLY A 101 7.08 14.94 2.59
N THR A 102 7.96 14.78 1.58
CA THR A 102 8.70 13.52 1.35
C THR A 102 9.67 13.19 2.48
N PHE A 103 10.28 14.19 3.13
CA PHE A 103 11.19 13.97 4.26
C PHE A 103 10.50 13.24 5.43
N ALA A 104 9.27 13.63 5.76
CA ALA A 104 8.49 12.95 6.80
C ALA A 104 8.17 11.51 6.41
N LEU A 105 7.82 11.28 5.14
CA LEU A 105 7.57 9.93 4.62
C LEU A 105 8.84 9.07 4.65
N ALA A 106 9.99 9.62 4.24
CA ALA A 106 11.27 8.93 4.21
C ALA A 106 11.71 8.45 5.61
N LYS A 107 11.42 9.24 6.66
CA LYS A 107 11.70 8.84 8.05
C LYS A 107 10.98 7.54 8.41
N TYR A 108 9.69 7.41 8.07
CA TYR A 108 8.96 6.16 8.30
C TYR A 108 9.53 4.98 7.51
N PHE A 109 10.00 5.23 6.28
CA PHE A 109 10.64 4.20 5.47
C PHE A 109 12.00 3.77 6.05
N SER A 110 12.72 4.65 6.73
CA SER A 110 14.01 4.33 7.37
C SER A 110 13.87 3.59 8.71
N GLU A 111 12.71 3.68 9.36
CA GLU A 111 12.41 3.06 10.65
C GLU A 111 11.79 1.65 10.50
N VAL A 112 11.59 1.17 9.26
CA VAL A 112 11.03 -0.16 9.03
C VAL A 112 12.00 -1.25 9.47
N PRO A 113 11.53 -2.30 10.17
CA PRO A 113 12.39 -3.41 10.53
C PRO A 113 12.86 -4.16 9.29
N GLU A 114 14.04 -4.78 9.40
CA GLU A 114 14.53 -5.68 8.37
C GLU A 114 13.62 -6.91 8.24
N VAL A 115 13.45 -7.37 7.00
CA VAL A 115 12.56 -8.50 6.67
C VAL A 115 13.35 -9.57 5.93
N ASP A 116 13.56 -10.72 6.57
CA ASP A 116 14.31 -11.84 6.00
C ASP A 116 13.48 -12.74 5.09
N THR A 117 12.16 -12.79 5.31
CA THR A 117 11.28 -13.58 4.47
C THR A 117 9.84 -13.11 4.55
N LEU A 118 9.12 -13.30 3.43
CA LEU A 118 7.68 -13.14 3.32
C LEU A 118 6.93 -14.47 3.40
N LYS A 119 7.65 -15.59 3.44
CA LYS A 119 7.05 -16.92 3.57
C LYS A 119 6.23 -17.01 4.85
N ASP A 120 5.06 -17.62 4.76
CA ASP A 120 4.12 -17.84 5.87
C ASP A 120 3.55 -16.54 6.48
N ARG A 121 3.87 -15.37 5.93
CA ARG A 121 3.18 -14.12 6.25
C ARG A 121 1.80 -14.12 5.60
N THR A 122 0.90 -13.32 6.18
CA THR A 122 -0.47 -13.19 5.71
C THR A 122 -0.82 -11.75 5.34
N LEU A 123 -1.79 -11.60 4.44
CA LEU A 123 -2.40 -10.32 4.12
C LEU A 123 -3.21 -9.80 5.32
N ARG A 124 -3.30 -8.47 5.44
CA ARG A 124 -4.12 -7.79 6.46
C ARG A 124 -5.61 -7.93 6.18
N PHE A 125 -5.97 -8.13 4.92
CA PHE A 125 -7.34 -8.23 4.44
C PHE A 125 -7.49 -9.43 3.50
N THR A 126 -8.59 -10.16 3.65
CA THR A 126 -8.97 -11.24 2.73
C THR A 126 -9.28 -10.68 1.37
N MET A 127 -8.61 -11.17 0.33
CA MET A 127 -8.90 -10.70 -1.02
C MET A 127 -10.33 -11.10 -1.43
N PRO A 128 -11.08 -10.23 -2.13
CA PRO A 128 -12.45 -10.54 -2.51
C PRO A 128 -12.50 -11.80 -3.39
N ALA A 129 -13.22 -12.83 -2.94
CA ALA A 129 -13.37 -14.07 -3.70
C ALA A 129 -14.16 -13.83 -5.00
N ALA A 130 -13.78 -14.53 -6.06
CA ALA A 130 -14.45 -14.51 -7.38
C ALA A 130 -14.49 -13.15 -8.10
N ILE A 131 -13.79 -12.11 -7.61
CA ILE A 131 -13.69 -10.81 -8.30
C ILE A 131 -12.44 -10.75 -9.21
N CYS A 132 -11.39 -11.47 -8.83
CA CYS A 132 -10.12 -11.46 -9.55
C CYS A 132 -9.59 -12.90 -9.63
N SER A 133 -9.14 -13.32 -10.81
CA SER A 133 -8.54 -14.64 -11.04
C SER A 133 -7.32 -14.91 -10.17
N TYR A 134 -6.70 -13.86 -9.62
CA TYR A 134 -5.55 -13.94 -8.72
C TYR A 134 -5.91 -14.10 -7.24
N CYS A 135 -7.20 -13.98 -6.87
CA CYS A 135 -7.60 -13.76 -5.49
C CYS A 135 -8.86 -14.55 -5.12
N THR A 136 -8.68 -15.82 -4.79
CA THR A 136 -9.76 -16.73 -4.33
C THR A 136 -9.92 -16.71 -2.81
N GLY A 137 -9.78 -15.53 -2.17
CA GLY A 137 -9.86 -15.41 -0.71
C GLY A 137 -8.63 -15.90 0.06
N GLU A 138 -7.55 -16.31 -0.61
CA GLU A 138 -6.31 -16.68 0.07
C GLU A 138 -5.61 -15.44 0.65
N THR A 139 -5.10 -15.59 1.87
CA THR A 139 -4.36 -14.54 2.58
C THR A 139 -2.91 -14.92 2.84
N ARG A 140 -2.56 -16.21 2.79
CA ARG A 140 -1.21 -16.71 3.02
C ARG A 140 -0.33 -16.49 1.81
N ILE A 141 0.93 -16.13 2.08
CA ILE A 141 1.96 -15.91 1.08
C ILE A 141 2.88 -17.12 1.06
N GLY A 142 3.05 -17.70 -0.12
CA GLY A 142 3.91 -18.86 -0.33
C GLY A 142 3.58 -19.57 -1.64
N ASP A 143 4.57 -20.25 -2.23
CA ASP A 143 4.37 -21.06 -3.44
C ASP A 143 3.28 -22.14 -3.28
N TYR A 144 3.11 -22.69 -2.06
CA TYR A 144 2.06 -23.69 -1.75
C TYR A 144 0.64 -23.12 -1.70
N TYR A 145 0.50 -21.79 -1.56
CA TYR A 145 -0.79 -21.11 -1.44
C TYR A 145 -1.19 -20.39 -2.73
N GLN A 146 -0.37 -20.50 -3.78
CA GLN A 146 -0.62 -19.94 -5.09
C GLN A 146 -1.73 -20.72 -5.80
N LEU A 147 -2.72 -20.00 -6.33
CA LEU A 147 -3.89 -20.58 -7.00
C LEU A 147 -4.01 -20.05 -8.43
N GLY A 148 -4.43 -20.92 -9.35
CA GLY A 148 -4.61 -20.60 -10.76
C GLY A 148 -3.32 -20.60 -11.58
N MET A 149 -3.42 -20.11 -12.81
CA MET A 149 -2.28 -20.00 -13.72
C MET A 149 -1.52 -18.72 -13.43
N LEU A 150 -0.27 -18.85 -13.00
CA LEU A 150 0.57 -17.71 -12.62
C LEU A 150 1.74 -17.57 -13.57
N LYS A 151 1.93 -16.36 -14.09
CA LYS A 151 3.18 -15.97 -14.75
C LYS A 151 4.07 -15.30 -13.71
N LYS A 152 5.19 -15.93 -13.39
CA LYS A 152 6.21 -15.33 -12.51
C LYS A 152 7.01 -14.31 -13.31
N MET A 153 7.39 -13.22 -12.63
CA MET A 153 8.32 -12.25 -13.20
C MET A 153 9.69 -12.91 -13.34
N GLU A 154 10.33 -12.73 -14.48
CA GLU A 154 11.72 -13.11 -14.70
C GLU A 154 12.59 -11.97 -14.18
N TYR A 155 13.48 -12.28 -13.25
CA TYR A 155 14.42 -11.32 -12.70
C TYR A 155 15.78 -11.58 -13.34
N GLY A 156 16.39 -10.54 -13.91
CA GLY A 156 17.74 -10.62 -14.46
C GLY A 156 18.79 -10.86 -13.38
N ASP A 157 19.95 -11.35 -13.82
CA ASP A 157 21.09 -11.61 -12.94
C ASP A 157 21.65 -10.39 -12.27
#